data_AF-A0A958IZV0-F1
#
_entry.id   AF-A0A958IZV0-F1
#
_cell.length_a   1.000
_cell.length_b   1.000
_cell.length_c   1.000
_cell.angle_alpha   90.00
_cell.angle_beta   90.00
_cell.angle_gamma   90.00
#
_symmetry.space_group_name_H-M   'P 1'
#
loop_
_entity.id
_entity.type
_entity.pdbx_description
1 polymer ?
#
loop_
_entity_poly.entity_id
_entity_poly.type
_entity_poly.pdbx_seq_one_letter_code
_entity_poly.pdbx_strand_id
1 'polypeptide(L)'
;MNQRNHPFLIYLLAIWLCLFGGIAVAQSNLKVRKITFSGTDAFPEKELKNLLKSQEKKKFNARFANLDRILLTNYYQMRGFLNVYVDYKVNKDGDEIVLDFQVNEGKRYYLKEKNFT
;
A
#
# COMPACT_ATOMS: atom_id res chain seq x y z
N MET A 1 -39.19 7.81 -47.52
CA MET A 1 -38.07 6.88 -47.28
C MET A 1 -36.78 7.61 -47.67
N ASN A 2 -36.07 8.24 -46.73
CA ASN A 2 -34.59 8.29 -46.72
C ASN A 2 -34.10 9.02 -45.45
N GLN A 3 -33.32 8.30 -44.65
CA GLN A 3 -32.75 8.71 -43.37
C GLN A 3 -31.68 9.80 -43.59
N ARG A 4 -31.91 11.03 -43.11
CA ARG A 4 -30.82 12.02 -42.95
C ARG A 4 -29.98 11.61 -41.73
N ASN A 5 -28.99 10.77 -41.97
CA ASN A 5 -27.96 10.45 -40.99
C ASN A 5 -27.19 11.75 -40.67
N HIS A 6 -27.38 12.30 -39.47
CA HIS A 6 -26.59 13.41 -38.92
C HIS A 6 -25.54 12.83 -37.94
N PRO A 7 -24.45 12.20 -38.42
CA PRO A 7 -23.49 11.48 -37.56
C PRO A 7 -22.81 12.40 -36.55
N PHE A 8 -22.60 13.68 -36.89
CA PHE A 8 -21.93 14.65 -36.03
C PHE A 8 -22.65 14.90 -34.69
N LEU A 9 -23.99 14.84 -34.66
CA LEU A 9 -24.76 15.06 -33.43
C LEU A 9 -24.60 13.89 -32.44
N ILE A 10 -24.46 12.67 -32.97
CA ILE A 10 -24.25 11.44 -32.18
C ILE A 10 -22.88 11.47 -31.52
N TYR A 11 -21.84 11.93 -32.24
CA TYR A 11 -20.51 12.09 -31.67
C TYR A 11 -20.47 13.18 -30.60
N LEU A 12 -21.21 14.28 -30.76
CA LEU A 12 -21.25 15.37 -29.78
C LEU A 12 -21.94 14.95 -28.47
N LEU A 13 -22.99 14.12 -28.56
CA LEU A 13 -23.62 13.47 -27.41
C LEU A 13 -22.71 12.43 -26.75
N ALA A 14 -21.96 11.65 -27.54
CA ALA A 14 -21.00 10.67 -27.02
C ALA A 14 -19.85 11.32 -26.25
N ILE A 15 -19.38 12.49 -26.70
CA ILE A 15 -18.32 13.26 -26.00
C ILE A 15 -18.84 13.79 -24.66
N TRP A 16 -20.10 14.24 -24.60
CA TRP A 16 -20.75 14.61 -23.33
C TRP A 16 -20.90 13.42 -22.38
N LEU A 17 -21.24 12.24 -22.90
CA LEU A 17 -21.37 11.00 -22.13
C LEU A 17 -20.02 10.52 -21.54
N CYS A 18 -18.92 10.73 -22.26
CA CYS A 18 -17.57 10.42 -21.76
C CYS A 18 -17.03 11.46 -20.76
N LEU A 19 -17.42 12.73 -20.88
CA LEU A 19 -16.98 13.79 -19.95
C LEU A 19 -17.78 13.82 -18.64
N PHE A 20 -19.06 13.41 -18.67
CA PHE A 20 -19.93 13.33 -17.49
C PHE A 20 -20.07 11.92 -16.90
N GLY A 21 -19.58 10.89 -17.59
CA GLY A 21 -19.50 9.52 -17.11
C GLY A 21 -18.48 9.43 -15.97
N GLY A 22 -18.94 9.78 -14.78
CA GLY A 22 -18.15 9.94 -13.58
C GLY A 22 -17.13 8.82 -13.41
N ILE A 23 -15.91 9.23 -13.08
CA ILE A 23 -15.04 8.38 -12.30
C ILE A 23 -15.78 8.20 -10.97
N ALA A 24 -16.61 7.16 -10.87
CA ALA A 24 -17.12 6.68 -9.60
C ALA A 24 -15.90 6.27 -8.80
N VAL A 25 -15.29 7.23 -8.09
CA VAL A 25 -14.29 6.96 -7.09
C VAL A 25 -15.03 6.15 -6.04
N ALA A 26 -14.85 4.83 -6.08
CA ALA A 26 -15.42 3.93 -5.10
C ALA A 26 -14.92 4.38 -3.72
N GLN A 27 -15.74 5.17 -3.02
CA GLN A 27 -15.41 5.71 -1.71
C GLN A 27 -15.66 4.61 -0.67
N SER A 28 -14.79 3.60 -0.68
CA SER A 28 -14.91 2.49 0.25
C SER A 28 -14.48 2.93 1.65
N ASN A 29 -15.41 2.92 2.62
CA ASN A 29 -15.16 3.22 4.04
C ASN A 29 -14.46 2.04 4.75
N LEU A 30 -13.43 1.48 4.12
CA LEU A 30 -12.73 0.32 4.65
C LEU A 30 -12.00 0.69 5.94
N LYS A 31 -12.18 -0.13 6.98
CA LYS A 31 -11.48 0.03 8.26
C LYS A 31 -10.43 -1.05 8.43
N VAL A 32 -9.28 -0.68 8.97
CA VAL A 32 -8.24 -1.64 9.34
C VAL A 32 -8.71 -2.42 10.57
N ARG A 33 -9.05 -3.70 10.42
CA ARG A 33 -9.37 -4.59 11.55
C ARG A 33 -8.12 -4.94 12.32
N LYS A 34 -7.09 -5.39 11.59
CA LYS A 34 -5.85 -5.93 12.18
C LYS A 34 -4.65 -5.65 11.28
N ILE A 35 -3.52 -5.41 11.91
CA ILE A 35 -2.21 -5.38 11.25
C ILE A 35 -1.43 -6.61 11.71
N THR A 36 -0.96 -7.40 10.75
CA THR A 36 -0.13 -8.59 10.97
C THR A 36 1.22 -8.43 10.29
N PHE A 37 2.21 -9.16 10.80
CA PHE A 37 3.54 -9.22 10.23
C PHE A 37 3.89 -10.69 9.99
N SER A 38 4.54 -10.96 8.87
CA SER A 38 5.06 -12.29 8.54
C SER A 38 6.52 -12.17 8.13
N GLY A 39 7.33 -13.17 8.50
CA GLY A 39 8.76 -13.19 8.22
C GLY A 39 9.58 -12.16 9.03
N THR A 40 9.11 -11.82 10.24
CA THR A 40 9.80 -10.92 11.17
C THR A 40 10.30 -11.69 12.39
N ASP A 41 11.59 -12.00 12.44
CA ASP A 41 12.23 -12.72 13.54
C ASP A 41 13.18 -11.80 14.34
N ALA A 42 13.70 -10.74 13.70
CA ALA A 42 14.67 -9.84 14.30
C ALA A 42 14.08 -8.82 15.29
N PHE A 43 12.80 -8.47 15.14
CA PHE A 43 12.13 -7.43 15.93
C PHE A 43 10.75 -7.87 16.39
N PRO A 44 10.34 -7.51 17.61
CA PRO A 44 9.01 -7.83 18.11
C PRO A 44 7.94 -7.04 17.35
N GLU A 45 6.81 -7.68 17.02
CA GLU A 45 5.70 -7.06 16.29
C GLU A 45 5.24 -5.75 16.92
N LYS A 46 5.24 -5.66 18.26
CA LYS A 46 4.83 -4.46 18.99
C LYS A 46 5.69 -3.24 18.61
N GLU A 47 6.99 -3.43 18.43
CA GLU A 47 7.90 -2.35 18.03
C GLU A 47 7.61 -1.92 16.59
N LEU A 48 7.41 -2.89 15.68
CA LEU A 48 7.07 -2.62 14.29
C LEU A 48 5.72 -1.89 14.17
N LYS A 49 4.70 -2.29 14.94
CA LYS A 49 3.40 -1.61 15.01
C LYS A 49 3.52 -0.15 15.43
N ASN A 50 4.38 0.16 16.39
CA ASN A 50 4.56 1.52 16.89
C ASN A 50 5.25 2.44 15.86
N LEU A 51 5.99 1.88 14.90
CA LEU A 51 6.61 2.65 13.82
C LEU A 51 5.59 3.11 12.76
N LEU A 52 4.50 2.35 12.59
CA LEU A 52 3.56 2.55 11.48
C LEU A 52 2.70 3.80 11.67
N LYS A 53 2.36 4.40 10.53
CA LYS A 53 1.32 5.44 10.41
C LYS A 53 -0.07 4.82 10.34
N SER A 54 -0.21 3.64 9.71
CA SER A 54 -1.48 2.90 9.72
C SER A 54 -1.78 2.39 11.12
N GLN A 55 -3.06 2.44 11.51
CA GLN A 55 -3.51 2.03 12.82
C GLN A 55 -4.75 1.15 12.71
N GLU A 56 -4.84 0.16 13.58
CA GLU A 56 -6.04 -0.65 13.75
C GLU A 56 -7.22 0.23 14.17
N LYS A 57 -8.43 -0.16 13.75
CA LYS A 57 -9.71 0.54 13.94
C LYS A 57 -9.84 1.90 13.23
N LYS A 58 -8.83 2.33 12.45
CA LYS A 58 -8.91 3.55 11.63
C LYS A 58 -9.28 3.24 10.18
N LYS A 59 -9.70 4.28 9.44
CA LYS A 59 -9.94 4.19 7.99
C LYS A 59 -8.65 3.78 7.28
N PHE A 60 -8.77 2.83 6.37
CA PHE A 60 -7.67 2.44 5.51
C PHE A 60 -7.27 3.58 4.58
N ASN A 61 -5.97 3.76 4.42
CA ASN A 61 -5.40 4.64 3.43
C ASN A 61 -4.23 3.93 2.76
N ALA A 62 -4.38 3.62 1.47
CA ALA A 62 -3.32 2.98 0.69
C ALA A 62 -2.02 3.79 0.65
N ARG A 63 -2.09 5.13 0.78
CA ARG A 63 -0.90 5.97 0.89
C ARG A 63 -0.13 5.69 2.19
N PHE A 64 -0.84 5.50 3.30
CA PHE A 64 -0.20 5.16 4.57
C PHE A 64 0.40 3.77 4.55
N ALA A 65 -0.29 2.76 3.97
CA ALA A 65 0.30 1.43 3.81
C ALA A 65 1.60 1.43 2.99
N ASN A 66 1.65 2.23 1.91
CA ASN A 66 2.87 2.40 1.12
C ASN A 66 3.99 3.13 1.91
N LEU A 67 3.65 4.15 2.69
CA LEU A 67 4.62 4.82 3.55
C LEU A 67 5.15 3.89 4.64
N ASP A 68 4.28 3.07 5.23
CA ASP A 68 4.61 2.09 6.25
C ASP A 68 5.58 1.04 5.72
N ARG A 69 5.37 0.55 4.49
CA ARG A 69 6.31 -0.32 3.79
C ARG A 69 7.71 0.31 3.72
N ILE A 70 7.80 1.58 3.31
CA ILE A 70 9.07 2.32 3.22
C ILE A 70 9.71 2.51 4.61
N LEU A 71 8.89 2.87 5.62
CA LEU A 71 9.36 3.05 7.00
C LEU A 71 9.96 1.76 7.55
N LEU A 72 9.29 0.62 7.34
CA LEU A 72 9.80 -0.69 7.73
C LEU A 72 11.10 -0.99 6.98
N THR A 73 11.15 -0.87 5.65
CA THR A 73 12.39 -1.08 4.88
C THR A 73 13.56 -0.28 5.46
N ASN A 74 13.37 1.02 5.69
CA ASN A 74 14.41 1.89 6.23
C ASN A 74 14.81 1.47 7.65
N TYR A 75 13.85 1.14 8.51
CA TYR A 75 14.08 0.72 9.89
C TYR A 75 14.96 -0.55 9.96
N TYR A 76 14.74 -1.51 9.06
CA TYR A 76 15.55 -2.72 8.94
C TYR A 76 16.94 -2.42 8.38
N GLN A 77 17.03 -1.62 7.31
CA GLN A 77 18.32 -1.24 6.71
C GLN A 77 19.23 -0.51 7.71
N MET A 78 18.68 0.41 8.49
CA MET A 78 19.42 1.14 9.54
C MET A 78 19.99 0.21 10.63
N ARG A 79 19.46 -1.01 10.77
CA ARG A 79 19.91 -2.01 11.74
C ARG A 79 20.80 -3.10 11.12
N GLY A 80 21.21 -2.92 9.87
CA GLY A 80 22.16 -3.78 9.17
C GLY A 80 21.53 -4.81 8.23
N PHE A 81 20.22 -4.80 8.02
CA PHE A 81 19.55 -5.69 7.06
C PHE A 81 19.53 -5.05 5.68
N LEU A 82 20.65 -5.11 4.96
CA LEU A 82 20.84 -4.39 3.70
C LEU A 82 19.95 -4.92 2.57
N ASN A 83 19.71 -6.22 2.55
CA ASN A 83 18.92 -6.91 1.52
C ASN A 83 17.47 -7.17 1.98
N VAL A 84 16.96 -6.38 2.93
CA VAL A 84 15.58 -6.51 3.39
C VAL A 84 14.61 -6.18 2.26
N TYR A 85 13.57 -7.00 2.11
CA TYR A 85 12.45 -6.74 1.24
C TYR A 85 11.16 -6.73 2.06
N VAL A 86 10.39 -5.64 1.95
CA VAL A 86 9.11 -5.49 2.62
C VAL A 86 8.04 -5.25 1.59
N ASP A 87 6.97 -6.03 1.65
CA ASP A 87 5.74 -5.84 0.89
C ASP A 87 4.53 -5.90 1.83
N TYR A 88 3.34 -5.59 1.31
CA TYR A 88 2.10 -5.74 2.07
C TYR A 88 0.96 -6.31 1.22
N LYS A 89 0.12 -7.11 1.86
CA LYS A 89 -1.13 -7.62 1.29
C LYS A 89 -2.32 -7.03 2.03
N VAL A 90 -3.34 -6.68 1.28
CA VAL A 90 -4.62 -6.20 1.82
C VAL A 90 -5.66 -7.29 1.60
N ASN A 91 -6.03 -7.97 2.70
CA ASN A 91 -7.11 -8.95 2.68
C ASN A 91 -8.40 -8.26 3.10
N LYS A 92 -9.37 -8.21 2.20
CA LYS A 92 -10.67 -7.60 2.46
C LYS A 92 -11.66 -8.68 2.91
N ASP A 93 -12.33 -8.43 4.03
CA ASP A 93 -13.40 -9.24 4.60
C ASP A 93 -14.60 -8.33 4.89
N GLY A 94 -15.53 -8.25 3.94
CA GLY A 94 -16.64 -7.28 3.98
C GLY A 94 -16.16 -5.83 3.94
N ASP A 95 -16.49 -5.04 4.97
CA ASP A 95 -16.08 -3.63 5.13
C ASP A 95 -14.78 -3.47 5.94
N GLU A 96 -14.19 -4.59 6.35
CA GLU A 96 -12.98 -4.61 7.15
C GLU A 96 -11.81 -5.16 6.34
N ILE A 97 -10.62 -4.66 6.66
CA ILE A 97 -9.39 -5.12 6.03
C ILE A 97 -8.39 -5.62 7.05
N VAL A 98 -7.64 -6.64 6.67
CA VAL A 98 -6.45 -7.10 7.37
C VAL A 98 -5.25 -6.70 6.52
N LEU A 99 -4.36 -5.91 7.11
CA LEU A 99 -3.12 -5.47 6.47
C LEU A 99 -2.00 -6.39 6.93
N ASP A 100 -1.48 -7.20 6.01
CA ASP A 100 -0.41 -8.16 6.28
C ASP A 100 0.90 -7.65 5.69
N PHE A 101 1.85 -7.26 6.54
CA PHE A 101 3.19 -6.87 6.09
C PHE A 101 4.08 -8.11 6.00
N GLN A 102 4.58 -8.38 4.80
CA GLN A 102 5.43 -9.52 4.50
C GLN A 102 6.87 -9.03 4.43
N VAL A 103 7.69 -9.47 5.37
CA VAL A 103 9.08 -9.08 5.49
C VAL A 103 9.97 -10.27 5.14
N ASN A 104 10.95 -10.03 4.28
CA ASN A 104 12.08 -10.91 4.09
C ASN A 104 13.31 -10.16 4.58
N GLU A 105 13.77 -10.46 5.79
CA GLU A 105 14.84 -9.72 6.48
C GLU A 105 16.19 -9.85 5.77
N GLY A 106 16.46 -11.03 5.19
CA GLY A 106 17.78 -11.36 4.65
C GLY A 106 18.86 -11.44 5.72
N LYS A 107 20.11 -11.20 5.34
CA LYS A 107 21.26 -11.26 6.26
C LYS A 107 21.47 -9.93 6.97
N ARG A 108 21.81 -9.99 8.26
CA ARG A 108 22.25 -8.84 9.03
C ARG A 108 23.76 -8.65 8.93
N TYR A 109 24.17 -7.43 8.65
CA TYR A 109 25.57 -7.01 8.53
C TYR A 109 25.94 -6.07 9.65
N TYR A 110 27.20 -6.13 10.08
CA TYR A 110 27.79 -5.25 11.08
C TYR A 110 29.02 -4.59 10.48
N LEU A 111 29.21 -3.29 10.75
CA LEU A 111 30.43 -2.61 10.35
C LEU A 111 31.59 -3.19 11.15
N LYS A 112 32.56 -3.78 10.46
CA LYS A 112 33.86 -4.09 11.06
C LYS A 112 34.76 -2.88 10.87
N GLU A 113 35.15 -2.27 11.96
CA GLU A 113 36.21 -1.27 11.96
C GLU A 113 37.50 -1.94 11.50
N LYS A 114 38.07 -1.45 10.40
CA LYS A 114 39.40 -1.87 9.95
C LYS A 114 40.31 -0.67 10.17
N ASN A 115 41.23 -0.79 11.12
CA ASN A 115 42.24 0.23 11.37
C ASN A 115 43.04 0.45 10.09
N PHE A 116 42.99 1.66 9.55
CA PHE A 116 43.87 2.09 8.47
C PHE A 116 45.24 2.38 9.11
N THR A 117 46.27 1.61 8.72
CA THR A 117 47.67 1.83 9.11
C THR A 117 48.40 2.53 7.98
#